data_AF-A0A8S1F3W3-F1
#
_entry.id   AF-A0A8S1F3W3-F1
#
_cell.length_a   1.000
_cell.length_b   1.000
_cell.length_c   1.000
_cell.angle_alpha   90.00
_cell.angle_beta   90.00
_cell.angle_gamma   90.00
#
_symmetry.space_group_name_H-M   'P 1'
#
loop_
_entity.id
_entity.type
_entity.pdbx_description
1 polymer ?
#
loop_
_entity_poly.entity_id
_entity_poly.type
_entity_poly.pdbx_seq_one_letter_code
_entity_poly.pdbx_strand_id
1 'polypeptide(L)'
;MSVNYSLAAATTTGWSILRVLVLWKGSLWKLVWREMLFWALLFAGVNLSYYYGIRNTSAESTYMSILKIVQEIPLDGTMINAFFGWSETYKLLIWPENIAYLFQQHFNEKAISRKEAKMLKSTICRYLIAFYILVFRDVSTEVRQWFPTLDHFVECNILTNNELKIIKSSRMSENDCKYWVPLDWIALLLKKRYARKYIFDAKGKRVRNMKVGIMTDVGFGDFMAELCRLRGKVSDILSYDWVPLPLALVQTCTVFVYSTLILSSFKMQFRLVNVPSSASMLHEMFVESISTLPINILYLSFLRISQVVINPFGMDDDDFETPYLIERHFNVLQEILCKEHEVSETMGLSCMDQEAAHLGHTLASAMLK
;
A
#
# COMPACT_ATOMS: atom_id res chain seq x y z
N MET A 1 5.69 9.40 4.24
CA MET A 1 5.93 9.71 2.82
C MET A 1 6.71 8.60 2.13
N SER A 2 5.95 7.71 1.49
CA SER A 2 6.36 6.76 0.46
C SER A 2 7.26 7.43 -0.57
N VAL A 3 8.22 6.70 -1.14
CA VAL A 3 9.27 7.33 -1.94
C VAL A 3 8.77 7.61 -3.36
N ASN A 4 8.32 8.84 -3.60
CA ASN A 4 7.94 9.29 -4.94
C ASN A 4 9.17 9.77 -5.74
N TYR A 5 9.60 8.95 -6.70
CA TYR A 5 10.66 9.29 -7.65
C TYR A 5 10.16 9.55 -9.09
N SER A 6 8.83 9.60 -9.32
CA SER A 6 8.25 9.72 -10.66
C SER A 6 8.72 10.97 -11.40
N LEU A 7 8.86 12.11 -10.70
CA LEU A 7 9.37 13.35 -11.30
C LEU A 7 10.86 13.24 -11.67
N ALA A 8 11.66 12.56 -10.84
CA ALA A 8 13.08 12.35 -11.10
C ALA A 8 13.32 11.39 -12.28
N ALA A 9 12.39 10.45 -12.52
CA ALA A 9 12.39 9.52 -13.63
C ALA A 9 11.54 9.98 -14.83
N ALA A 10 10.95 11.19 -14.79
CA ALA A 10 10.02 11.66 -15.81
C ALA A 10 10.68 11.88 -17.19
N THR A 11 11.99 12.10 -17.23
CA THR A 11 12.75 12.25 -18.47
C THR A 11 13.81 11.16 -18.60
N THR A 12 13.82 10.49 -19.74
CA THR A 12 14.77 9.43 -20.08
C THR A 12 16.11 10.03 -20.51
N THR A 13 16.84 10.59 -19.55
CA THR A 13 18.25 10.96 -19.74
C THR A 13 19.13 9.85 -19.17
N GLY A 14 20.32 9.60 -19.73
CA GLY A 14 21.24 8.58 -19.18
C GLY A 14 21.59 8.82 -17.69
N TRP A 15 21.48 10.07 -17.23
CA TRP A 15 21.72 10.49 -15.85
C TRP A 15 20.51 10.32 -14.92
N SER A 16 19.27 10.22 -15.43
CA SER A 16 18.09 10.14 -14.56
C SER A 16 18.07 8.84 -13.74
N ILE A 17 18.47 7.72 -14.34
CA ILE A 17 18.58 6.43 -13.66
C ILE A 17 19.68 6.46 -12.58
N LEU A 18 20.82 7.08 -12.86
CA LEU A 18 21.90 7.21 -11.88
C LEU A 18 21.47 8.03 -10.65
N ARG A 19 20.63 9.06 -10.84
CA ARG A 19 20.06 9.82 -9.70
C ARG A 19 19.19 8.94 -8.82
N VAL A 20 18.36 8.08 -9.40
CA VAL A 20 17.51 7.13 -8.65
C VAL A 20 18.37 6.13 -7.87
N LEU A 21 19.44 5.62 -8.47
CA LEU A 21 20.36 4.67 -7.81
C LEU A 21 21.07 5.24 -6.58
N VAL A 22 21.27 6.56 -6.48
CA VAL A 22 21.98 7.19 -5.35
C VAL A 22 21.03 7.55 -4.19
N LEU A 23 19.71 7.41 -4.37
CA LEU A 23 18.76 7.65 -3.29
C LEU A 23 18.99 6.66 -2.13
N TRP A 24 18.81 7.13 -0.89
CA TRP A 24 18.96 6.31 0.31
C TRP A 24 17.62 5.81 0.87
N LYS A 25 16.61 6.67 0.88
CA LYS A 25 15.27 6.30 1.39
C LYS A 25 14.58 5.37 0.40
N GLY A 26 13.99 4.27 0.88
CA GLY A 26 13.34 3.24 0.04
C GLY A 26 14.31 2.55 -0.93
N SER A 27 15.61 2.70 -0.73
CA SER A 27 16.58 2.22 -1.71
C SER A 27 17.11 0.84 -1.38
N LEU A 28 17.60 0.20 -2.45
CA LEU A 28 18.35 -1.04 -2.40
C LEU A 28 19.39 -1.06 -1.27
N TRP A 29 20.15 0.03 -1.16
CA TRP A 29 21.28 0.14 -0.23
C TRP A 29 20.81 0.10 1.21
N LYS A 30 19.73 0.83 1.55
CA LYS A 30 19.16 0.84 2.89
C LYS A 30 18.62 -0.53 3.29
N LEU A 31 18.08 -1.29 2.34
CA LEU A 31 17.55 -2.63 2.58
C LEU A 31 18.64 -3.67 2.89
N VAL A 32 19.78 -3.64 2.17
CA VAL A 32 20.76 -4.74 2.22
C VAL A 32 22.01 -4.45 3.05
N TRP A 33 22.34 -3.19 3.38
CA TRP A 33 23.66 -2.85 3.93
C TRP A 33 24.03 -3.58 5.22
N ARG A 34 23.07 -3.82 6.13
CA ARG A 34 23.32 -4.52 7.41
C ARG A 34 23.69 -5.97 7.17
N GLU A 35 22.95 -6.64 6.29
CA GLU A 35 23.23 -8.02 5.93
C GLU A 35 24.52 -8.13 5.13
N MET A 36 24.77 -7.21 4.19
CA MET A 36 26.01 -7.17 3.44
C MET A 36 27.22 -6.99 4.36
N LEU A 37 27.11 -6.14 5.39
CA LEU A 37 28.16 -5.99 6.39
C LEU A 37 28.37 -7.29 7.17
N PHE A 38 27.29 -7.94 7.60
CA PHE A 38 27.37 -9.25 8.27
C PHE A 38 28.03 -10.31 7.39
N TRP A 39 27.64 -10.41 6.11
CA TRP A 39 28.22 -11.33 5.15
C TRP A 39 29.69 -11.03 4.85
N ALA A 40 30.07 -9.74 4.77
CA ALA A 40 31.47 -9.35 4.61
C ALA A 40 32.32 -9.76 5.82
N LEU A 41 31.80 -9.62 7.04
CA LEU A 41 32.49 -10.08 8.25
C LEU A 41 32.59 -11.60 8.32
N LEU A 42 31.52 -12.33 7.97
CA LEU A 42 31.53 -13.79 7.90
C LEU A 42 32.55 -14.28 6.87
N PHE A 43 32.59 -13.64 5.69
CA PHE A 43 33.57 -13.94 4.66
C PHE A 43 35.00 -13.69 5.14
N ALA A 44 35.27 -12.55 5.77
CA ALA A 44 36.57 -12.28 6.37
C ALA A 44 36.93 -13.37 7.39
N GLY A 45 35.99 -13.75 8.27
CA GLY A 45 36.19 -14.82 9.25
C GLY A 45 36.53 -16.18 8.64
N VAL A 46 35.85 -16.58 7.57
CA VAL A 46 36.12 -17.84 6.84
C VAL A 46 37.52 -17.84 6.21
N ASN A 47 37.97 -16.71 5.65
CA ASN A 47 39.34 -16.62 5.12
C ASN A 47 40.41 -16.63 6.22
N LEU A 48 40.16 -15.91 7.32
CA LEU A 48 41.08 -15.88 8.45
C LEU A 48 41.22 -17.26 9.11
N SER A 49 40.12 -18.01 9.23
CA SER A 49 40.15 -19.37 9.79
C SER A 49 40.95 -20.33 8.90
N TYR A 50 40.86 -20.21 7.58
CA TYR A 50 41.73 -20.96 6.68
C TYR A 50 43.20 -20.57 6.85
N TYR A 51 43.51 -19.27 6.76
CA TYR A 51 44.89 -18.81 6.74
C TYR A 51 45.65 -19.09 8.04
N TYR A 52 45.02 -18.83 9.19
CA TYR A 52 45.65 -19.00 10.50
C TYR A 52 45.45 -20.38 11.12
N GLY A 53 44.38 -21.09 10.76
CA GLY A 53 43.98 -22.34 11.42
C GLY A 53 44.17 -23.61 10.60
N ILE A 54 43.94 -23.57 9.28
CA ILE A 54 43.89 -24.78 8.44
C ILE A 54 45.13 -24.91 7.55
N ARG A 55 45.67 -23.78 7.07
CA ARG A 55 46.82 -23.76 6.18
C ARG A 55 48.04 -24.45 6.80
N ASN A 56 48.72 -25.29 6.03
CA ASN A 56 49.87 -26.11 6.42
C ASN A 56 49.57 -27.15 7.52
N THR A 57 48.30 -27.45 7.78
CA THR A 57 47.90 -28.53 8.72
C THR A 57 47.50 -29.79 7.97
N SER A 58 47.38 -30.92 8.67
CA SER A 58 46.87 -32.17 8.09
C SER A 58 45.43 -32.06 7.58
N ALA A 59 44.65 -31.06 8.04
CA ALA A 59 43.27 -30.85 7.64
C ALA A 59 43.12 -30.13 6.28
N GLU A 60 44.20 -29.53 5.75
CA GLU A 60 44.16 -28.74 4.52
C GLU A 60 43.71 -29.56 3.30
N SER A 61 44.20 -30.81 3.18
CA SER A 61 43.82 -31.69 2.07
C SER A 61 42.32 -32.03 2.06
N THR A 62 41.75 -32.29 3.24
CA THR A 62 40.32 -32.55 3.41
C THR A 62 39.51 -31.30 3.10
N TYR A 63 39.95 -30.14 3.58
CA TYR A 63 39.30 -28.86 3.32
C TYR A 63 39.27 -28.51 1.84
N MET A 64 40.38 -28.71 1.12
CA MET A 64 40.47 -28.48 -0.31
C MET A 64 39.55 -29.40 -1.12
N SER A 65 39.36 -30.64 -0.68
CA SER A 65 38.38 -31.55 -1.30
C SER A 65 36.95 -31.03 -1.16
N ILE A 66 36.58 -30.50 0.01
CA ILE A 66 35.26 -29.89 0.25
C ILE A 66 35.06 -28.67 -0.65
N LEU A 67 36.07 -27.79 -0.75
CA LEU A 67 35.98 -26.59 -1.58
C LEU A 67 35.80 -26.91 -3.07
N LYS A 68 36.45 -27.98 -3.58
CA LYS A 68 36.24 -28.44 -4.98
C LYS A 68 34.80 -28.87 -5.22
N ILE A 69 34.21 -29.65 -4.31
CA ILE A 69 32.81 -30.07 -4.40
C ILE A 69 31.90 -28.83 -4.44
N VAL A 70 32.14 -27.85 -3.56
CA VAL A 70 31.34 -26.62 -3.51
C VAL A 70 31.46 -25.81 -4.79
N GLN A 71 32.63 -25.78 -5.43
CA GLN A 71 32.87 -25.06 -6.68
C GLN A 71 31.99 -25.58 -7.84
N GLU A 72 31.75 -26.89 -7.88
CA GLU A 72 30.97 -27.57 -8.93
C GLU A 72 29.46 -27.35 -8.81
N ILE A 73 28.95 -26.93 -7.64
CA ILE A 73 27.52 -26.69 -7.43
C ILE A 73 27.08 -25.49 -8.28
N PRO A 74 26.18 -25.62 -9.28
CA PRO A 74 25.74 -24.48 -10.06
C PRO A 74 25.02 -23.45 -9.16
N LEU A 75 25.34 -22.18 -9.32
CA LEU A 75 24.59 -21.07 -8.73
C LEU A 75 23.67 -20.54 -9.83
N ASP A 76 22.55 -21.23 -10.05
CA ASP A 76 21.59 -20.81 -11.07
C ASP A 76 20.88 -19.52 -10.62
N GLY A 77 21.04 -18.46 -11.41
CA GLY A 77 20.51 -17.12 -11.12
C GLY A 77 19.02 -16.93 -11.41
N THR A 78 18.25 -18.01 -11.61
CA THR A 78 16.82 -17.92 -11.91
C THR A 78 16.04 -17.61 -10.62
N MET A 79 16.05 -16.35 -10.20
CA MET A 79 15.15 -15.90 -9.17
C MET A 79 13.72 -15.85 -9.72
N ILE A 80 12.79 -16.49 -9.02
CA ILE A 80 11.38 -16.52 -9.39
C ILE A 80 10.81 -15.10 -9.24
N ASN A 81 10.20 -14.60 -10.31
CA ASN A 81 9.49 -13.32 -10.36
C ASN A 81 8.29 -13.32 -9.39
N ALA A 82 8.52 -13.03 -8.11
CA ALA A 82 7.47 -12.97 -7.08
C ALA A 82 6.83 -11.58 -6.94
N PHE A 83 6.65 -10.84 -8.05
CA PHE A 83 6.17 -9.45 -8.04
C PHE A 83 4.64 -9.27 -8.18
N PHE A 84 3.85 -10.34 -7.99
CA PHE A 84 2.43 -10.32 -8.37
C PHE A 84 1.44 -9.75 -7.33
N GLY A 85 1.87 -9.43 -6.10
CA GLY A 85 0.95 -9.07 -4.99
C GLY A 85 0.70 -7.56 -4.78
N TRP A 86 1.75 -6.75 -4.82
CA TRP A 86 1.69 -5.33 -4.43
C TRP A 86 0.82 -4.49 -5.37
N SER A 87 0.94 -4.70 -6.69
CA SER A 87 0.19 -3.94 -7.69
C SER A 87 -1.31 -4.21 -7.66
N GLU A 88 -1.74 -5.41 -7.30
CA GLU A 88 -3.16 -5.74 -7.15
C GLU A 88 -3.74 -5.14 -5.87
N THR A 89 -2.98 -5.15 -4.77
CA THR A 89 -3.40 -4.54 -3.50
C THR A 89 -3.62 -3.03 -3.65
N TYR A 90 -2.73 -2.34 -4.39
CA TYR A 90 -2.90 -0.91 -4.68
C TYR A 90 -4.25 -0.60 -5.36
N LYS A 91 -4.70 -1.44 -6.29
CA LYS A 91 -5.96 -1.24 -7.03
C LYS A 91 -7.20 -1.32 -6.13
N LEU A 92 -7.07 -1.84 -4.91
CA LEU A 92 -8.17 -1.96 -3.95
C LEU A 92 -8.36 -0.70 -3.09
N LEU A 93 -7.40 0.22 -3.08
CA LEU A 93 -7.50 1.52 -2.40
C LEU A 93 -8.46 2.45 -3.13
N ILE A 94 -9.76 2.20 -2.96
CA ILE A 94 -10.80 3.04 -3.54
C ILE A 94 -10.95 4.33 -2.74
N TRP A 95 -11.13 5.41 -3.47
CA TRP A 95 -11.32 6.77 -2.98
C TRP A 95 -12.81 7.03 -2.61
N PRO A 96 -13.11 7.63 -1.44
CA PRO A 96 -14.49 7.90 -0.99
C PRO A 96 -15.23 9.02 -1.73
N GLU A 97 -14.55 9.73 -2.62
CA GLU A 97 -15.06 10.89 -3.36
C GLU A 97 -16.26 10.53 -4.22
N ASN A 98 -16.23 9.36 -4.87
CA ASN A 98 -17.30 8.92 -5.76
C ASN A 98 -18.63 8.82 -5.01
N ILE A 99 -18.63 8.21 -3.82
CA ILE A 99 -19.84 8.07 -3.02
C ILE A 99 -20.32 9.42 -2.46
N ALA A 100 -19.39 10.32 -2.12
CA ALA A 100 -19.72 11.65 -1.65
C ALA A 100 -20.32 12.54 -2.76
N TYR A 101 -19.77 12.48 -3.98
CA TYR A 101 -20.31 13.19 -5.13
C TYR A 101 -21.67 12.65 -5.53
N LEU A 102 -21.85 11.33 -5.61
CA LEU A 102 -23.15 10.72 -5.90
C LEU A 102 -24.19 11.11 -4.85
N PHE A 103 -23.80 11.15 -3.58
CA PHE A 103 -24.68 11.66 -2.53
C PHE A 103 -25.11 13.09 -2.83
N GLN A 104 -24.17 14.03 -3.04
CA GLN A 104 -24.50 15.44 -3.24
C GLN A 104 -25.31 15.69 -4.51
N GLN A 105 -25.01 15.00 -5.60
CA GLN A 105 -25.72 15.14 -6.88
C GLN A 105 -27.18 14.71 -6.78
N HIS A 106 -27.47 13.65 -6.02
CA HIS A 106 -28.82 13.13 -5.88
C HIS A 106 -29.56 13.65 -4.65
N PHE A 107 -28.86 14.36 -3.74
CA PHE A 107 -29.43 14.86 -2.50
C PHE A 107 -30.35 16.06 -2.75
N ASN A 108 -31.61 15.89 -2.38
CA ASN A 108 -32.64 16.92 -2.49
C ASN A 108 -32.72 17.74 -1.21
N GLU A 109 -32.09 18.91 -1.20
CA GLU A 109 -32.05 19.81 -0.03
C GLU A 109 -33.43 20.31 0.41
N LYS A 110 -34.42 20.33 -0.50
CA LYS A 110 -35.79 20.77 -0.19
C LYS A 110 -36.58 19.76 0.64
N ALA A 111 -36.08 18.52 0.76
CA ALA A 111 -36.78 17.44 1.45
C ALA A 111 -36.71 17.55 2.99
N ILE A 112 -35.69 18.23 3.53
CA ILE A 112 -35.43 18.32 4.97
C ILE A 112 -34.92 19.70 5.38
N SER A 113 -34.93 20.01 6.68
CA SER A 113 -34.39 21.30 7.17
C SER A 113 -32.87 21.40 6.96
N ARG A 114 -32.36 22.63 6.76
CA ARG A 114 -30.91 22.89 6.60
C ARG A 114 -30.08 22.32 7.75
N LYS A 115 -30.56 22.42 8.99
CA LYS A 115 -29.88 21.86 10.18
C LYS A 115 -29.82 20.33 10.12
N GLU A 116 -30.93 19.70 9.74
CA GLU A 116 -31.01 18.24 9.61
C GLU A 116 -30.15 17.73 8.46
N ALA A 117 -30.09 18.46 7.34
CA ALA A 117 -29.20 18.16 6.23
C ALA A 117 -27.74 18.20 6.67
N LYS A 118 -27.31 19.26 7.38
CA LYS A 118 -25.94 19.36 7.91
C LYS A 118 -25.60 18.19 8.83
N MET A 119 -26.51 17.82 9.73
CA MET A 119 -26.32 16.66 10.62
C MET A 119 -26.23 15.33 9.85
N LEU A 120 -27.07 15.14 8.82
CA LEU A 120 -27.05 13.94 7.98
C LEU A 120 -25.74 13.82 7.21
N LYS A 121 -25.32 14.90 6.53
CA LYS A 121 -24.07 14.94 5.74
C LYS A 121 -22.85 14.68 6.64
N SER A 122 -22.80 15.32 7.81
CA SER A 122 -21.75 15.08 8.82
C SER A 122 -21.76 13.64 9.34
N THR A 123 -22.92 13.05 9.58
CA THR A 123 -23.02 11.64 10.04
C THR A 123 -22.55 10.66 8.97
N ILE A 124 -22.91 10.88 7.71
CA ILE A 124 -22.43 10.06 6.59
C ILE A 124 -20.90 10.16 6.47
N CYS A 125 -20.35 11.37 6.56
CA CYS A 125 -18.89 11.59 6.57
C CYS A 125 -18.21 10.79 7.69
N ARG A 126 -18.71 10.88 8.94
CA ARG A 126 -18.19 10.12 10.08
C ARG A 126 -18.24 8.61 9.85
N TYR A 127 -19.34 8.10 9.32
CA TYR A 127 -19.51 6.67 9.08
C TYR A 127 -18.63 6.13 7.95
N LEU A 128 -18.44 6.91 6.87
CA LEU A 128 -17.48 6.55 5.82
C LEU A 128 -16.07 6.47 6.40
N ILE A 129 -15.65 7.45 7.20
CA ILE A 129 -14.33 7.43 7.83
C ILE A 129 -14.18 6.32 8.85
N ALA A 130 -15.21 6.05 9.65
CA ALA A 130 -15.22 4.90 10.55
C ALA A 130 -15.03 3.58 9.80
N PHE A 131 -15.64 3.42 8.62
CA PHE A 131 -15.43 2.26 7.76
C PHE A 131 -13.97 2.11 7.33
N TYR A 132 -13.34 3.16 6.79
CA TYR A 132 -11.94 3.10 6.38
C TYR A 132 -11.00 2.80 7.54
N ILE A 133 -11.20 3.46 8.69
CA ILE A 133 -10.37 3.22 9.88
C ILE A 133 -10.53 1.78 10.37
N LEU A 134 -11.75 1.23 10.40
CA LEU A 134 -11.97 -0.15 10.81
C LEU A 134 -11.27 -1.16 9.89
N VAL A 135 -11.28 -0.94 8.57
CA VAL A 135 -10.56 -1.81 7.63
C VAL A 135 -9.05 -1.66 7.80
N PHE A 136 -8.53 -0.43 7.76
CA PHE A 136 -7.09 -0.19 7.85
C PHE A 136 -6.50 -0.57 9.20
N ARG A 137 -7.25 -0.48 10.29
CA ARG A 137 -6.82 -0.90 11.62
C ARG A 137 -6.44 -2.38 11.69
N ASP A 138 -7.05 -3.24 10.88
CA ASP A 138 -6.78 -4.68 10.94
C ASP A 138 -5.67 -5.12 9.98
N VAL A 139 -5.31 -4.30 8.98
CA VAL A 139 -4.23 -4.61 8.03
C VAL A 139 -2.97 -3.75 8.20
N SER A 140 -3.11 -2.53 8.72
CA SER A 140 -2.00 -1.61 8.94
C SER A 140 -1.62 -1.51 10.41
N THR A 141 -0.35 -1.76 10.68
CA THR A 141 0.22 -1.63 12.03
C THR A 141 0.21 -0.19 12.52
N GLU A 142 0.39 0.80 11.64
CA GLU A 142 0.35 2.22 11.99
C GLU A 142 -1.05 2.65 12.47
N VAL A 143 -2.08 2.28 11.70
CA VAL A 143 -3.47 2.59 12.06
C VAL A 143 -3.90 1.83 13.30
N ARG A 144 -3.40 0.60 13.51
CA ARG A 144 -3.63 -0.14 14.76
C ARG A 144 -3.03 0.55 15.97
N GLN A 145 -1.89 1.23 15.83
CA GLN A 145 -1.30 2.04 16.89
C GLN A 145 -2.09 3.32 17.16
N TRP A 146 -2.69 3.94 16.12
CA TRP A 146 -3.55 5.12 16.27
C TRP A 146 -4.91 4.78 16.91
N PHE A 147 -5.48 3.63 16.56
CA PHE A 147 -6.76 3.17 17.09
C PHE A 147 -6.64 1.77 17.71
N PRO A 148 -5.97 1.59 18.87
CA PRO A 148 -5.79 0.27 19.47
C PRO A 148 -7.10 -0.39 19.89
N THR A 149 -8.06 0.39 20.38
CA THR A 149 -9.38 -0.08 20.84
C THR A 149 -10.51 0.69 20.16
N LEU A 150 -11.72 0.14 20.18
CA LEU A 150 -12.90 0.85 19.64
C LEU A 150 -13.26 2.11 20.45
N ASP A 151 -12.80 2.23 21.69
CA ASP A 151 -13.05 3.41 22.53
C ASP A 151 -12.37 4.67 21.96
N HIS A 152 -11.22 4.52 21.30
CA HIS A 152 -10.52 5.63 20.62
C HIS A 152 -11.37 6.28 19.51
N PHE A 153 -12.34 5.55 18.92
CA PHE A 153 -13.26 6.15 17.95
C PHE A 153 -14.17 7.22 18.58
N VAL A 154 -14.49 7.07 19.86
CA VAL A 154 -15.27 8.07 20.60
C VAL A 154 -14.38 9.22 21.04
N GLU A 155 -13.17 8.93 21.51
CA GLU A 155 -12.18 9.94 21.89
C GLU A 155 -11.83 10.87 20.72
N CYS A 156 -11.69 10.32 19.51
CA CYS A 156 -11.44 11.07 18.28
C CYS A 156 -12.72 11.67 17.65
N ASN A 157 -13.88 11.62 18.32
CA ASN A 157 -15.17 12.12 17.83
C ASN A 157 -15.65 11.53 16.48
N ILE A 158 -15.18 10.33 16.13
CA ILE A 158 -15.63 9.61 14.93
C ILE A 158 -16.99 8.96 15.23
N LEU A 159 -17.11 8.30 16.38
CA LEU A 159 -18.34 7.66 16.84
C LEU A 159 -18.88 8.33 18.10
N THR A 160 -20.19 8.25 18.30
CA THR A 160 -20.80 8.62 19.57
C THR A 160 -20.75 7.46 20.56
N ASN A 161 -20.87 7.76 21.86
CA ASN A 161 -20.98 6.74 22.91
C ASN A 161 -22.12 5.73 22.64
N ASN A 162 -23.23 6.18 22.06
CA ASN A 162 -24.35 5.30 21.73
C ASN A 162 -24.05 4.41 20.53
N GLU A 163 -23.43 4.97 19.49
CA GLU A 163 -22.95 4.19 18.32
C GLU A 163 -21.96 3.11 18.75
N LEU A 164 -21.01 3.45 19.64
CA LEU A 164 -20.05 2.49 20.18
C LEU A 164 -20.74 1.35 20.95
N LYS A 165 -21.72 1.66 21.80
CA LYS A 165 -22.51 0.66 22.52
C LYS A 165 -23.21 -0.30 21.57
N ILE A 166 -23.74 0.20 20.45
CA ILE A 166 -24.39 -0.64 19.44
C ILE A 166 -23.37 -1.59 18.80
N ILE A 167 -22.18 -1.12 18.41
CA ILE A 167 -21.12 -1.97 17.85
C ILE A 167 -20.64 -3.03 18.86
N LYS A 168 -20.46 -2.66 20.12
CA LYS A 168 -20.07 -3.56 21.21
C LYS A 168 -21.18 -4.57 21.55
N SER A 169 -22.45 -4.25 21.32
CA SER A 169 -23.59 -5.16 21.54
C SER A 169 -23.73 -6.28 20.49
N SER A 170 -22.90 -6.27 19.44
CA SER A 170 -22.87 -7.34 18.44
C SER A 170 -22.54 -8.70 19.09
N ARG A 171 -23.11 -9.78 18.55
CA ARG A 171 -22.83 -11.15 18.98
C ARG A 171 -21.44 -11.65 18.54
N MET A 172 -20.76 -10.90 17.66
CA MET A 172 -19.40 -11.20 17.23
C MET A 172 -18.38 -10.90 18.33
N SER A 173 -17.21 -11.52 18.25
CA SER A 173 -16.10 -11.24 19.17
C SER A 173 -15.75 -9.75 19.15
N GLU A 174 -15.19 -9.25 20.25
CA GLU A 174 -14.70 -7.87 20.31
C GLU A 174 -13.51 -7.64 19.36
N ASN A 175 -12.76 -8.71 19.07
CA ASN A 175 -11.61 -8.67 18.17
C ASN A 175 -11.99 -8.77 16.68
N ASP A 176 -13.21 -9.20 16.36
CA ASP A 176 -13.61 -9.35 14.96
C ASP A 176 -13.84 -7.98 14.32
N CYS A 177 -13.40 -7.83 13.07
CA CYS A 177 -13.60 -6.58 12.32
C CYS A 177 -15.09 -6.33 12.05
N LYS A 178 -15.61 -5.21 12.58
CA LYS A 178 -17.00 -4.78 12.37
C LYS A 178 -17.12 -3.67 11.32
N TYR A 179 -16.23 -3.66 10.33
CA TYR A 179 -16.12 -2.63 9.30
C TYR A 179 -17.42 -2.39 8.51
N TRP A 180 -18.26 -3.40 8.33
CA TRP A 180 -19.50 -3.28 7.54
C TRP A 180 -20.60 -2.49 8.26
N VAL A 181 -20.50 -2.33 9.59
CA VAL A 181 -21.54 -1.71 10.43
C VAL A 181 -21.77 -0.23 10.07
N PRO A 182 -20.74 0.64 9.94
CA PRO A 182 -20.95 2.02 9.50
C PRO A 182 -21.61 2.14 8.12
N LEU A 183 -21.31 1.24 7.18
CA LEU A 183 -21.92 1.26 5.86
C LEU A 183 -23.41 0.86 5.91
N ASP A 184 -23.75 -0.15 6.72
CA ASP A 184 -25.15 -0.51 6.97
C ASP A 184 -25.91 0.66 7.63
N TRP A 185 -25.30 1.38 8.56
CA TRP A 185 -25.91 2.56 9.16
C TRP A 185 -26.16 3.69 8.16
N ILE A 186 -25.26 3.91 7.19
CA ILE A 186 -25.52 4.85 6.08
C ILE A 186 -26.76 4.39 5.30
N ALA A 187 -26.80 3.12 4.89
CA ALA A 187 -27.93 2.57 4.16
C ALA A 187 -29.26 2.71 4.93
N LEU A 188 -29.25 2.42 6.23
CA LEU A 188 -30.42 2.56 7.12
C LEU A 188 -30.85 4.02 7.29
N LEU A 189 -29.91 4.95 7.45
CA LEU A 189 -30.20 6.39 7.56
C LEU A 189 -30.88 6.90 6.30
N LEU A 190 -30.37 6.53 5.13
CA LEU A 190 -30.95 6.93 3.85
C LEU A 190 -32.29 6.26 3.62
N LYS A 191 -32.42 4.96 3.89
CA LYS A 191 -33.67 4.21 3.78
C LYS A 191 -34.80 4.80 4.62
N LYS A 192 -34.52 5.27 5.84
CA LYS A 192 -35.51 5.94 6.71
C LYS A 192 -36.02 7.27 6.15
N ARG A 193 -35.20 7.96 5.36
CA ARG A 193 -35.49 9.29 4.79
C ARG A 193 -35.87 9.24 3.31
N TYR A 194 -35.71 8.08 2.69
CA TYR A 194 -36.11 7.80 1.32
C TYR A 194 -37.64 7.69 1.21
N ALA A 195 -38.20 8.30 0.17
CA ALA A 195 -39.62 8.20 -0.15
C ALA A 195 -39.77 8.01 -1.66
N ARG A 196 -40.43 6.92 -2.06
CA ARG A 196 -40.71 6.64 -3.48
C ARG A 196 -41.56 7.76 -4.06
N LYS A 197 -41.26 8.15 -5.31
CA LYS A 197 -42.05 9.17 -6.03
C LYS A 197 -43.50 8.74 -6.27
N TYR A 198 -43.72 7.43 -6.42
CA TYR A 198 -45.04 6.84 -6.59
C TYR A 198 -45.25 5.72 -5.59
N ILE A 199 -46.44 5.68 -5.01
CA ILE A 199 -46.92 4.61 -4.13
C ILE A 199 -48.18 3.99 -4.73
N PHE A 200 -48.51 2.77 -4.32
CA PHE A 200 -49.76 2.14 -4.69
C PHE A 200 -50.77 2.38 -3.57
N ASP A 201 -51.95 2.88 -3.94
CA ASP A 201 -53.08 2.98 -3.01
C ASP A 201 -53.58 1.57 -2.62
N ALA A 202 -54.40 1.45 -1.59
CA ALA A 202 -55.03 0.20 -1.15
C ALA A 202 -55.78 -0.53 -2.27
N LYS A 203 -56.21 0.21 -3.30
CA LYS A 203 -56.87 -0.31 -4.52
C LYS A 203 -55.90 -0.69 -5.64
N GLY A 204 -54.58 -0.68 -5.39
CA GLY A 204 -53.54 -1.03 -6.38
C GLY A 204 -53.28 0.04 -7.46
N LYS A 205 -53.85 1.24 -7.32
CA LYS A 205 -53.63 2.34 -8.28
C LYS A 205 -52.35 3.11 -7.95
N ARG A 206 -51.51 3.35 -8.96
CA ARG A 206 -50.30 4.17 -8.83
C ARG A 206 -50.67 5.62 -8.59
N VAL A 207 -50.32 6.14 -7.41
CA VAL A 207 -50.53 7.55 -7.02
C VAL A 207 -49.19 8.21 -6.72
N ARG A 208 -49.09 9.52 -6.96
CA ARG A 208 -47.87 10.29 -6.66
C ARG A 208 -47.77 10.45 -5.15
N ASN A 209 -46.61 10.11 -4.59
CA ASN A 209 -46.34 10.32 -3.18
C ASN A 209 -46.18 11.82 -2.90
N MET A 210 -46.88 12.30 -1.87
CA MET A 210 -46.83 13.69 -1.45
C MET A 210 -45.57 14.00 -0.62
N LYS A 211 -44.96 12.95 -0.03
CA LYS A 211 -43.72 13.08 0.74
C LYS A 211 -42.54 13.26 -0.20
N VAL A 212 -41.81 14.37 -0.04
CA VAL A 212 -40.58 14.62 -0.80
C VAL A 212 -39.45 13.83 -0.15
N GLY A 213 -38.94 12.83 -0.87
CA GLY A 213 -37.77 12.06 -0.43
C GLY A 213 -36.46 12.84 -0.61
N ILE A 214 -35.44 12.44 0.14
CA ILE A 214 -34.09 13.02 0.03
C ILE A 214 -33.38 12.68 -1.29
N MET A 215 -33.84 11.65 -2.00
CA MET A 215 -33.26 11.17 -3.26
C MET A 215 -34.35 10.59 -4.16
N THR A 216 -34.09 10.55 -5.47
CA THR A 216 -34.94 9.84 -6.45
C THR A 216 -34.73 8.33 -6.36
N ASP A 217 -35.64 7.54 -6.92
CA ASP A 217 -35.54 6.07 -6.94
C ASP A 217 -34.25 5.60 -7.63
N VAL A 218 -33.88 6.26 -8.74
CA VAL A 218 -32.65 5.99 -9.50
C VAL A 218 -31.43 6.41 -8.69
N GLY A 219 -31.39 7.64 -8.17
CA GLY A 219 -30.25 8.13 -7.40
C GLY A 219 -29.99 7.34 -6.12
N PHE A 220 -31.05 6.85 -5.46
CA PHE A 220 -30.91 5.94 -4.33
C PHE A 220 -30.32 4.58 -4.75
N GLY A 221 -30.77 4.03 -5.88
CA GLY A 221 -30.23 2.80 -6.45
C GLY A 221 -28.75 2.92 -6.78
N ASP A 222 -28.36 3.99 -7.48
CA ASP A 222 -26.98 4.27 -7.88
C ASP A 222 -26.07 4.48 -6.66
N PHE A 223 -26.55 5.23 -5.65
CA PHE A 223 -25.83 5.41 -4.39
C PHE A 223 -25.61 4.08 -3.67
N MET A 224 -26.64 3.23 -3.57
CA MET A 224 -26.52 1.92 -2.92
C MET A 224 -25.58 0.98 -3.69
N ALA A 225 -25.60 1.03 -5.02
CA ALA A 225 -24.67 0.26 -5.84
C ALA A 225 -23.22 0.70 -5.60
N GLU A 226 -22.96 2.01 -5.52
CA GLU A 226 -21.63 2.53 -5.21
C GLU A 226 -21.18 2.19 -3.78
N LEU A 227 -22.09 2.25 -2.79
CA LEU A 227 -21.81 1.84 -1.41
C LEU A 227 -21.40 0.35 -1.34
N CYS A 228 -22.09 -0.51 -2.09
CA CYS A 228 -21.73 -1.92 -2.21
C CYS A 228 -20.38 -2.13 -2.92
N ARG A 229 -20.10 -1.35 -3.97
CA ARG A 229 -18.82 -1.39 -4.70
C ARG A 229 -17.66 -1.00 -3.79
N LEU A 230 -17.83 0.10 -3.05
CA LEU A 230 -16.88 0.58 -2.04
C LEU A 230 -16.64 -0.48 -0.98
N ARG A 231 -17.71 -1.04 -0.39
CA ARG A 231 -17.63 -2.13 0.58
C ARG A 231 -16.82 -3.28 0.02
N GLY A 232 -17.20 -3.81 -1.14
CA GLY A 232 -16.55 -4.99 -1.74
C GLY A 232 -15.05 -4.76 -1.92
N LYS A 233 -14.69 -3.70 -2.63
CA LYS A 233 -13.30 -3.45 -3.03
C LYS A 233 -12.36 -3.12 -1.87
N VAL A 234 -12.79 -2.28 -0.94
CA VAL A 234 -11.95 -1.94 0.22
C VAL A 234 -11.90 -3.12 1.20
N SER A 235 -12.96 -3.92 1.32
CA SER A 235 -12.93 -5.12 2.17
C SER A 235 -12.11 -6.26 1.57
N ASP A 236 -11.96 -6.31 0.25
CA ASP A 236 -11.10 -7.32 -0.40
C ASP A 236 -9.66 -7.25 0.12
N ILE A 237 -9.21 -6.09 0.61
CA ILE A 237 -7.92 -5.91 1.29
C ILE A 237 -7.79 -6.89 2.48
N LEU A 238 -8.86 -7.12 3.23
CA LEU A 238 -8.87 -8.09 4.34
C LEU A 238 -8.68 -9.53 3.86
N SER A 239 -9.10 -9.86 2.64
CA SER A 239 -8.86 -11.18 2.06
C SER A 239 -7.38 -11.39 1.71
N TYR A 240 -6.69 -10.34 1.26
CA TYR A 240 -5.24 -10.37 1.01
C TYR A 240 -4.43 -10.53 2.30
N ASP A 241 -4.88 -9.90 3.39
CA ASP A 241 -4.27 -10.09 4.71
C ASP A 241 -4.55 -11.49 5.28
N TRP A 242 -5.79 -11.98 5.13
CA TRP A 242 -6.18 -13.30 5.65
C TRP A 242 -5.52 -14.47 4.91
N VAL A 243 -5.32 -14.36 3.60
CA VAL A 243 -4.72 -15.39 2.76
C VAL A 243 -3.39 -14.89 2.21
N PRO A 244 -2.32 -14.90 3.02
CA PRO A 244 -0.99 -14.51 2.55
C PRO A 244 -0.42 -15.55 1.59
N LEU A 245 0.71 -15.21 0.95
CA LEU A 245 1.48 -16.17 0.17
C LEU A 245 1.84 -17.41 1.02
N PRO A 246 1.85 -18.62 0.42
CA PRO A 246 2.19 -19.84 1.15
C PRO A 246 3.53 -19.70 1.87
N LEU A 247 3.55 -20.01 3.17
CA LEU A 247 4.76 -19.91 3.99
C LEU A 247 5.94 -20.69 3.40
N ALA A 248 5.68 -21.89 2.88
CA ALA A 248 6.69 -22.73 2.24
C ALA A 248 7.36 -22.05 1.04
N LEU A 249 6.66 -21.20 0.29
CA LEU A 249 7.22 -20.42 -0.81
C LEU A 249 8.25 -19.40 -0.28
N VAL A 250 7.85 -18.61 0.72
CA VAL A 250 8.73 -17.60 1.34
C VAL A 250 9.96 -18.26 1.97
N GLN A 251 9.76 -19.39 2.67
CA GLN A 251 10.83 -20.17 3.27
C GLN A 251 11.79 -20.73 2.21
N THR A 252 11.28 -21.30 1.13
CA THR A 252 12.09 -21.86 0.04
C THR A 252 12.95 -20.78 -0.61
N CYS A 253 12.37 -19.63 -0.94
CA CYS A 253 13.13 -18.49 -1.49
C CYS A 253 14.21 -17.99 -0.53
N THR A 254 13.90 -17.92 0.76
CA THR A 254 14.83 -17.47 1.81
C THR A 254 16.01 -18.44 1.95
N VAL A 255 15.73 -19.75 2.05
CA VAL A 255 16.75 -20.79 2.14
C VAL A 255 17.62 -20.80 0.89
N PHE A 256 17.02 -20.68 -0.30
CA PHE A 256 17.73 -20.63 -1.56
C PHE A 256 18.74 -19.47 -1.61
N VAL A 257 18.31 -18.25 -1.28
CA VAL A 257 19.17 -17.06 -1.31
C VAL A 257 20.30 -17.17 -0.29
N TYR A 258 20.00 -17.51 0.97
CA TYR A 258 21.05 -17.62 2.00
C TYR A 258 22.02 -18.78 1.72
N SER A 259 21.54 -19.91 1.19
CA SER A 259 22.42 -21.01 0.78
C SER A 259 23.35 -20.59 -0.35
N THR A 260 22.83 -19.83 -1.32
CA THR A 260 23.62 -19.26 -2.43
C THR A 260 24.73 -18.34 -1.93
N LEU A 261 24.45 -17.49 -0.91
CA LEU A 261 25.46 -16.61 -0.31
C LEU A 261 26.56 -17.39 0.45
N ILE A 262 26.17 -18.44 1.17
CA ILE A 262 27.12 -19.33 1.85
C ILE A 262 28.02 -20.02 0.83
N LEU A 263 27.43 -20.63 -0.21
CA LEU A 263 28.18 -21.28 -1.28
C LEU A 263 29.11 -20.29 -1.99
N SER A 264 28.62 -19.09 -2.31
CA SER A 264 29.41 -18.00 -2.90
C SER A 264 30.67 -17.67 -2.08
N SER A 265 30.55 -17.67 -0.74
CA SER A 265 31.67 -17.41 0.17
C SER A 265 32.77 -18.49 0.06
N PHE A 266 32.39 -19.76 0.04
CA PHE A 266 33.33 -20.88 -0.12
C PHE A 266 33.94 -20.95 -1.53
N LYS A 267 33.15 -20.64 -2.58
CA LYS A 267 33.67 -20.56 -3.96
C LYS A 267 34.72 -19.47 -4.11
N MET A 268 34.47 -18.31 -3.51
CA MET A 268 35.45 -17.23 -3.48
C MET A 268 36.71 -17.64 -2.72
N GLN A 269 36.57 -18.29 -1.57
CA GLN A 269 37.70 -18.82 -0.83
C GLN A 269 38.51 -19.84 -1.63
N PHE A 270 37.86 -20.75 -2.37
CA PHE A 270 38.55 -21.68 -3.28
C PHE A 270 39.43 -20.94 -4.29
N ARG A 271 38.97 -19.82 -4.83
CA ARG A 271 39.79 -18.99 -5.74
C ARG A 271 40.99 -18.39 -5.01
N LEU A 272 40.80 -17.87 -3.80
CA LEU A 272 41.87 -17.30 -2.97
C LEU A 272 42.94 -18.30 -2.54
N VAL A 273 42.55 -19.55 -2.25
CA VAL A 273 43.51 -20.60 -1.87
C VAL A 273 44.38 -21.04 -3.05
N ASN A 274 43.85 -20.99 -4.27
CA ASN A 274 44.57 -21.38 -5.48
C ASN A 274 45.36 -20.22 -6.12
N VAL A 275 45.49 -19.09 -5.43
CA VAL A 275 46.28 -17.95 -5.90
C VAL A 275 47.77 -18.34 -6.03
N PRO A 276 48.45 -18.00 -7.14
CA PRO A 276 49.89 -18.22 -7.29
C PRO A 276 50.69 -17.50 -6.21
N SER A 277 51.72 -18.13 -5.65
CA SER A 277 52.56 -17.60 -4.56
C SER A 277 53.24 -16.24 -4.83
N SER A 278 53.22 -15.76 -6.07
CA SER A 278 53.78 -14.47 -6.48
C SER A 278 52.83 -13.28 -6.31
N ALA A 279 51.53 -13.49 -6.04
CA ALA A 279 50.54 -12.43 -5.89
C ALA A 279 50.38 -12.00 -4.42
N SER A 280 50.10 -10.72 -4.20
CA SER A 280 49.76 -10.22 -2.86
C SER A 280 48.40 -10.74 -2.45
N MET A 281 48.35 -11.53 -1.38
CA MET A 281 47.10 -12.09 -0.85
C MET A 281 46.05 -11.01 -0.53
N LEU A 282 46.47 -9.85 -0.04
CA LEU A 282 45.56 -8.73 0.22
C LEU A 282 44.95 -8.17 -1.05
N HIS A 283 45.71 -8.14 -2.15
CA HIS A 283 45.22 -7.69 -3.45
C HIS A 283 44.17 -8.66 -3.99
N GLU A 284 44.45 -9.96 -3.93
CA GLU A 284 43.53 -11.00 -4.43
C GLU A 284 42.25 -11.06 -3.58
N MET A 285 42.36 -10.96 -2.25
CA MET A 285 41.20 -10.84 -1.36
C MET A 285 40.32 -9.64 -1.73
N PHE A 286 40.94 -8.51 -2.08
CA PHE A 286 40.21 -7.30 -2.49
C PHE A 286 39.53 -7.48 -3.85
N VAL A 287 40.24 -8.02 -4.85
CA VAL A 287 39.71 -8.28 -6.20
C VAL A 287 38.53 -9.25 -6.15
N GLU A 288 38.67 -10.34 -5.41
CA GLU A 288 37.63 -11.36 -5.26
C GLU A 288 36.42 -10.85 -4.48
N SER A 289 36.64 -10.04 -3.44
CA SER A 289 35.56 -9.37 -2.72
C SER A 289 34.77 -8.48 -3.67
N ILE A 290 35.45 -7.65 -4.47
CA ILE A 290 34.79 -6.74 -5.42
C ILE A 290 34.03 -7.50 -6.52
N SER A 291 34.54 -8.64 -7.00
CA SER A 291 33.86 -9.40 -8.05
C SER A 291 32.59 -10.11 -7.55
N THR A 292 32.57 -10.50 -6.27
CA THR A 292 31.48 -11.31 -5.69
C THR A 292 30.40 -10.45 -5.00
N LEU A 293 30.77 -9.30 -4.43
CA LEU A 293 29.85 -8.40 -3.74
C LEU A 293 28.64 -7.96 -4.61
N PRO A 294 28.77 -7.58 -5.89
CA PRO A 294 27.63 -7.17 -6.71
C PRO A 294 26.57 -8.26 -6.87
N ILE A 295 27.00 -9.51 -7.08
CA ILE A 295 26.09 -10.65 -7.24
C ILE A 295 25.35 -10.93 -5.92
N ASN A 296 26.06 -10.89 -4.79
CA ASN A 296 25.47 -11.07 -3.47
C ASN A 296 24.46 -9.95 -3.14
N ILE A 297 24.78 -8.71 -3.52
CA ILE A 297 23.86 -7.58 -3.42
C ILE A 297 22.59 -7.88 -4.22
N LEU A 298 22.69 -8.35 -5.46
CA LEU A 298 21.51 -8.67 -6.28
C LEU A 298 20.62 -9.76 -5.63
N TYR A 299 21.20 -10.87 -5.17
CA TYR A 299 20.42 -11.93 -4.52
C TYR A 299 19.72 -11.46 -3.25
N LEU A 300 20.42 -10.73 -2.36
CA LEU A 300 19.82 -10.15 -1.16
C LEU A 300 18.76 -9.11 -1.51
N SER A 301 19.03 -8.30 -2.52
CA SER A 301 18.11 -7.27 -2.99
C SER A 301 16.79 -7.86 -3.43
N PHE A 302 16.80 -8.88 -4.27
CA PHE A 302 15.57 -9.54 -4.70
C PHE A 302 14.82 -10.16 -3.51
N LEU A 303 15.51 -10.77 -2.55
CA LEU A 303 14.88 -11.27 -1.33
C LEU A 303 14.22 -10.14 -0.53
N ARG A 304 14.93 -9.03 -0.32
CA ARG A 304 14.43 -7.87 0.45
C ARG A 304 13.28 -7.16 -0.24
N ILE A 305 13.38 -6.93 -1.54
CA ILE A 305 12.28 -6.37 -2.34
C ILE A 305 11.04 -7.27 -2.23
N SER A 306 11.20 -8.60 -2.32
CA SER A 306 10.07 -9.52 -2.15
C SER A 306 9.43 -9.39 -0.77
N GLN A 307 10.23 -9.17 0.28
CA GLN A 307 9.72 -9.02 1.65
C GLN A 307 8.95 -7.71 1.85
N VAL A 308 9.42 -6.59 1.28
CA VAL A 308 8.70 -5.31 1.30
C VAL A 308 7.36 -5.44 0.56
N VAL A 309 7.35 -6.16 -0.57
CA VAL A 309 6.15 -6.38 -1.39
C VAL A 309 5.09 -7.27 -0.73
N ILE A 310 5.47 -8.14 0.23
CA ILE A 310 4.54 -9.07 0.88
C ILE A 310 3.44 -8.35 1.65
N ASN A 311 3.77 -7.27 2.37
CA ASN A 311 2.80 -6.51 3.15
C ASN A 311 2.97 -5.00 2.94
N PRO A 312 2.21 -4.39 2.02
CA PRO A 312 2.31 -2.96 1.73
C PRO A 312 1.68 -2.05 2.80
N PHE A 313 1.14 -2.61 3.88
CA PHE A 313 0.53 -1.87 5.01
C PHE A 313 1.42 -1.85 6.26
N GLY A 314 2.70 -2.20 6.10
CA GLY A 314 3.70 -2.16 7.15
C GLY A 314 4.17 -0.74 7.50
N MET A 315 5.44 -0.63 7.88
CA MET A 315 6.11 0.61 8.28
C MET A 315 7.39 0.85 7.48
N ASP A 316 7.57 0.13 6.36
CA ASP A 316 8.71 0.32 5.48
C ASP A 316 8.60 1.66 4.74
N ASP A 317 9.73 2.15 4.23
CA ASP A 317 9.79 3.48 3.59
C ASP A 317 8.83 3.62 2.39
N ASP A 318 8.48 2.51 1.73
CA ASP A 318 7.67 2.45 0.51
C ASP A 318 6.25 1.90 0.73
N ASP A 319 5.89 1.60 1.98
CA ASP A 319 4.54 1.14 2.33
C ASP A 319 3.51 2.26 2.15
N PHE A 320 2.24 1.86 2.05
CA PHE A 320 1.12 2.78 1.94
C PHE A 320 0.98 3.61 3.20
N GLU A 321 0.94 4.94 3.03
CA GLU A 321 0.69 5.89 4.10
C GLU A 321 -0.80 5.92 4.48
N THR A 322 -1.25 4.86 5.11
CA THR A 322 -2.65 4.71 5.51
C THR A 322 -3.14 5.80 6.45
N PRO A 323 -2.36 6.35 7.41
CA PRO A 323 -2.87 7.45 8.23
C PRO A 323 -3.06 8.73 7.43
N TYR A 324 -2.13 9.05 6.52
CA TYR A 324 -2.29 10.18 5.59
C TYR A 324 -3.52 9.98 4.70
N LEU A 325 -3.78 8.75 4.21
CA LEU A 325 -4.98 8.46 3.43
C LEU A 325 -6.26 8.69 4.25
N ILE A 326 -6.30 8.28 5.52
CA ILE A 326 -7.45 8.52 6.42
C ILE A 326 -7.69 10.02 6.59
N GLU A 327 -6.65 10.79 6.90
CA GLU A 327 -6.76 12.25 7.07
C GLU A 327 -7.22 12.94 5.78
N ARG A 328 -6.62 12.57 4.64
CA ARG A 328 -7.01 13.07 3.32
C ARG A 328 -8.47 12.74 3.03
N HIS A 329 -8.90 11.50 3.24
CA HIS A 329 -10.29 11.09 3.05
C HIS A 329 -11.23 11.91 3.92
N PHE A 330 -10.88 12.16 5.18
CA PHE A 330 -11.69 12.97 6.09
C PHE A 330 -11.83 14.39 5.57
N ASN A 331 -10.72 15.05 5.23
CA ASN A 331 -10.73 16.43 4.73
C ASN A 331 -11.52 16.57 3.43
N VAL A 332 -11.33 15.66 2.47
CA VAL A 332 -12.05 15.68 1.19
C VAL A 332 -13.53 15.38 1.39
N LEU A 333 -13.90 14.43 2.24
CA LEU A 333 -15.30 14.15 2.55
C LEU A 333 -15.98 15.32 3.24
N GLN A 334 -15.29 16.02 4.14
CA GLN A 334 -15.81 17.23 4.75
C GLN A 334 -16.04 18.33 3.71
N GLU A 335 -15.10 18.55 2.78
CA GLU A 335 -15.25 19.56 1.73
C GLU A 335 -16.40 19.21 0.77
N ILE A 336 -16.54 17.94 0.37
CA ILE A 336 -17.61 17.55 -0.55
C ILE A 336 -18.97 17.57 0.16
N LEU A 337 -19.09 16.97 1.34
CA LEU A 337 -20.38 16.75 2.01
C LEU A 337 -20.79 17.93 2.92
N CYS A 338 -19.85 18.54 3.64
CA CYS A 338 -20.16 19.47 4.73
C CYS A 338 -19.95 20.94 4.36
N LYS A 339 -19.47 21.26 3.16
CA LYS A 339 -19.27 22.65 2.70
C LYS A 339 -20.55 23.47 2.82
N GLU A 340 -20.45 24.57 3.57
CA GLU A 340 -21.52 25.54 3.66
C GLU A 340 -21.59 26.28 2.33
N HIS A 341 -22.71 26.16 1.62
CA HIS A 341 -22.99 26.96 0.44
C HIS A 341 -23.33 28.39 0.90
N GLU A 342 -22.32 29.15 1.30
CA GLU A 342 -22.41 30.60 1.37
C GLU A 342 -22.30 31.12 -0.06
N VAL A 343 -23.45 31.36 -0.69
CA VAL A 343 -23.58 31.85 -2.06
C VAL A 343 -23.10 30.82 -3.09
N SER A 344 -24.07 30.21 -3.77
CA SER A 344 -23.80 29.57 -5.05
C SER A 344 -23.20 30.64 -5.95
N GLU A 345 -21.88 30.71 -6.08
CA GLU A 345 -21.26 31.23 -7.30
C GLU A 345 -21.83 30.36 -8.40
N THR A 346 -22.92 30.80 -9.00
CA THR A 346 -23.44 30.21 -10.22
C THR A 346 -22.28 30.31 -11.20
N MET A 347 -21.59 29.19 -11.45
CA MET A 347 -20.72 29.10 -12.62
C MET A 347 -21.61 29.43 -13.81
N GLY A 348 -21.52 30.68 -14.27
CA GLY A 348 -22.26 31.14 -15.41
C GLY A 348 -21.87 30.29 -16.60
N LEU A 349 -22.81 30.04 -17.50
CA LEU A 349 -22.48 29.51 -18.82
C LEU A 349 -21.58 30.55 -19.51
N SER A 350 -20.28 30.32 -19.52
CA SER A 350 -19.34 31.10 -20.32
C SER A 350 -19.19 30.42 -21.68
N CYS A 351 -19.57 31.07 -22.77
CA CYS A 351 -19.11 30.66 -24.09
C CYS A 351 -17.68 31.19 -24.27
N MET A 352 -16.71 30.30 -24.51
CA MET A 352 -15.47 30.73 -25.12
C MET A 352 -15.79 31.09 -26.56
N ASP A 353 -15.44 32.30 -27.01
CA ASP A 353 -15.64 32.73 -28.39
C ASP A 353 -15.00 31.69 -29.35
N GLN A 354 -15.79 31.21 -30.31
CA GLN A 354 -15.39 30.11 -31.22
C GLN A 354 -14.18 30.45 -32.10
N GLU A 355 -13.78 31.72 -32.19
CA GLU A 355 -12.57 32.16 -32.90
C GLU A 355 -11.26 31.77 -32.19
N ALA A 356 -11.31 31.42 -30.89
CA ALA A 356 -10.15 30.98 -30.11
C ALA A 356 -10.13 29.45 -29.92
N ALA A 357 -10.35 28.67 -30.98
CA ALA A 357 -10.31 27.20 -30.95
C ALA A 357 -8.91 26.59 -30.69
N HIS A 358 -7.95 27.39 -30.23
CA HIS A 358 -6.63 26.96 -29.81
C HIS A 358 -6.42 27.33 -28.34
N LEU A 359 -6.13 26.32 -27.50
CA LEU A 359 -5.66 26.57 -26.14
C LEU A 359 -4.45 27.50 -26.20
N GLY A 360 -4.53 28.62 -25.48
CA GLY A 360 -3.41 29.55 -25.33
C GLY A 360 -2.21 28.84 -24.72
N HIS A 361 -1.03 29.07 -25.28
CA HIS A 361 0.21 28.56 -24.73
C HIS A 361 0.85 29.62 -23.85
N THR A 362 1.34 29.22 -22.68
CA THR A 362 2.32 30.02 -21.94
C THR A 362 3.60 30.11 -22.77
N LEU A 363 4.41 31.17 -22.57
CA LEU A 363 5.68 31.35 -23.28
C LEU A 363 6.57 30.08 -23.24
N ALA A 364 6.66 29.43 -22.08
CA ALA A 364 7.42 28.19 -21.93
C ALA A 364 6.83 27.02 -22.75
N SER A 365 5.51 26.86 -22.76
CA SER A 365 4.86 25.80 -23.54
C SER A 365 4.82 26.07 -25.04
N ALA A 366 4.89 27.34 -25.46
CA ALA A 366 4.96 27.73 -26.86
C ALA A 366 6.31 27.33 -27.50
N MET A 367 7.39 27.29 -26.71
CA MET A 367 8.72 26.86 -27.14
C MET A 367 8.88 25.32 -27.22
N LEU A 368 7.89 24.56 -26.76
CA LEU A 368 7.90 23.08 -26.81
C LEU A 368 7.17 22.51 -28.04
N LYS A 369 6.55 23.37 -28.85
CA LYS A 369 6.04 23.03 -30.18
C LYS A 369 7.15 23.22 -31.21
#